data_AF-A0A0B5FVA1-F1
#
_entry.id   AF-A0A0B5FVA1-F1
#
_cell.length_a   1.000
_cell.length_b   1.000
_cell.length_c   1.000
_cell.angle_alpha   90.00
_cell.angle_beta   90.00
_cell.angle_gamma   90.00
#
_symmetry.space_group_name_H-M   'P 1'
#
loop_
_entity.id
_entity.type
_entity.pdbx_description
1 polymer ?
#
loop_
_entity_poly.entity_id
_entity_poly.type
_entity_poly.pdbx_seq_one_letter_code
_entity_poly.pdbx_strand_id
1 'polypeptide(L)'
;MLKFKKSEKGFTLIEMVIAAVLVLMAGAVVTPMLLGYVDDQKVASLNETLINTRAAFEAFYTDNLGVLAEPVDGDYFPDLVDAGFMSRVPQTEGVEYEINLDDSTTNSGTAFFVKGTFAPNDAQVIDRLTRLDERIDGDSGESAGILQWDATTGYFAYLLYGTGVDLNTSAWHSNI
;
A
#
# COMPACT_ATOMS: atom_id res chain seq x y z
N MET A 1 8.29 -66.60 -25.43
CA MET A 1 8.07 -65.16 -25.18
C MET A 1 8.68 -64.83 -23.82
N LEU A 2 9.88 -64.26 -23.78
CA LEU A 2 10.62 -63.99 -22.53
C LEU A 2 10.16 -62.66 -21.93
N LYS A 3 9.48 -62.71 -20.77
CA LYS A 3 9.11 -61.53 -19.98
C LYS A 3 10.33 -61.02 -19.23
N PHE A 4 10.86 -59.86 -19.62
CA PHE A 4 11.84 -59.14 -18.81
C PHE A 4 11.14 -58.56 -17.57
N LYS A 5 11.51 -59.06 -16.39
CA LYS A 5 11.04 -58.55 -15.10
C LYS A 5 11.81 -57.27 -14.80
N LYS A 6 11.13 -56.11 -14.90
CA LYS A 6 11.70 -54.79 -14.60
C LYS A 6 11.99 -54.75 -13.09
N SER A 7 13.26 -54.58 -12.73
CA SER A 7 13.69 -54.38 -11.34
C SER A 7 13.33 -52.95 -10.94
N GLU A 8 12.35 -52.80 -10.06
CA GLU A 8 12.08 -51.52 -9.39
C GLU A 8 13.13 -51.34 -8.31
N LYS A 9 14.07 -50.41 -8.55
CA LYS A 9 15.07 -50.03 -7.54
C LYS A 9 14.36 -49.17 -6.50
N GLY A 10 14.20 -49.72 -5.29
CA GLY A 10 13.72 -48.97 -4.14
C GLY A 10 14.69 -47.85 -3.77
N PHE A 11 14.13 -46.71 -3.33
CA PHE A 11 14.88 -45.55 -2.88
C PHE A 11 15.71 -45.92 -1.63
N THR A 12 16.99 -45.54 -1.59
CA THR A 12 17.83 -45.82 -0.43
C THR A 12 17.63 -44.76 0.65
N LEU A 13 17.75 -45.15 1.93
CA LEU A 13 17.57 -44.21 3.04
C LEU A 13 18.59 -43.05 2.99
N ILE A 14 19.83 -43.35 2.60
CA ILE A 14 20.88 -42.35 2.46
C ILE A 14 20.57 -41.31 1.37
N GLU A 15 19.92 -41.73 0.29
CA GLU A 15 19.57 -40.86 -0.84
C GLU A 15 18.46 -39.88 -0.45
N MET A 16 17.50 -40.31 0.38
CA MET A 16 16.53 -39.41 0.99
C MET A 16 17.19 -38.40 1.95
N VAL A 17 18.16 -38.83 2.75
CA VAL A 17 18.85 -37.94 3.70
C VAL A 17 19.68 -36.89 2.96
N ILE A 18 20.45 -37.29 1.94
CA ILE A 18 21.23 -36.35 1.13
C ILE A 18 20.30 -35.37 0.41
N ALA A 19 19.22 -35.86 -0.20
CA ALA A 19 18.24 -34.99 -0.85
C ALA A 19 17.62 -33.98 0.13
N ALA A 20 17.24 -34.42 1.34
CA ALA A 20 16.69 -33.53 2.36
C ALA A 20 17.69 -32.46 2.80
N VAL A 21 18.96 -32.82 3.02
CA VAL A 21 20.02 -31.85 3.36
C VAL A 21 20.22 -30.82 2.24
N LEU A 22 20.23 -31.26 0.99
CA LEU A 22 20.37 -30.35 -0.16
C LEU A 22 19.19 -29.38 -0.27
N VAL A 23 17.96 -29.85 -0.05
CA VAL A 23 16.76 -28.99 -0.05
C VAL A 23 16.82 -27.97 1.10
N LEU A 24 17.25 -28.37 2.30
CA LEU A 24 17.39 -27.47 3.44
C LEU A 24 18.45 -26.39 3.18
N MET A 25 19.60 -26.77 2.62
CA MET A 25 20.65 -25.82 2.22
C MET A 25 20.15 -24.84 1.17
N ALA A 26 19.44 -25.33 0.14
CA ALA A 26 18.88 -24.46 -0.90
C ALA A 26 17.83 -23.49 -0.32
N GLY A 27 16.94 -23.99 0.54
CA GLY A 27 15.91 -23.16 1.20
C GLY A 27 16.51 -22.03 2.04
N ALA A 28 17.60 -22.30 2.76
CA ALA A 28 18.26 -21.29 3.59
C ALA A 28 18.81 -20.10 2.76
N VAL A 29 19.30 -20.36 1.55
CA VAL A 29 19.85 -19.32 0.65
C VAL A 29 18.73 -18.54 -0.04
N VAL A 30 17.65 -19.20 -0.47
CA VAL A 30 16.57 -18.58 -1.25
C VAL A 30 15.63 -17.72 -0.40
N THR A 31 15.41 -18.08 0.87
CA THR A 31 14.44 -17.42 1.76
C THR A 31 14.64 -15.89 1.89
N PRO A 32 15.84 -15.35 2.22
CA PRO A 32 16.00 -13.90 2.38
C PRO A 32 15.77 -13.11 1.09
N MET A 33 16.13 -13.69 -0.06
CA MET A 33 15.90 -13.06 -1.38
C MET A 33 14.40 -12.97 -1.69
N LEU A 34 13.64 -14.00 -1.35
CA LEU A 34 12.19 -14.01 -1.57
C LEU A 34 11.49 -12.97 -0.70
N LEU A 35 11.91 -12.80 0.56
CA LEU A 35 11.30 -11.83 1.47
C LEU A 35 11.45 -10.39 0.97
N GLY A 36 12.65 -9.99 0.53
CA GLY A 36 12.86 -8.65 -0.03
C GLY A 36 12.01 -8.38 -1.28
N TYR A 37 11.87 -9.38 -2.16
CA TYR A 37 11.02 -9.25 -3.35
C TYR A 37 9.54 -9.10 -3.02
N VAL A 38 9.05 -9.79 -1.98
CA VAL A 38 7.66 -9.65 -1.51
C VAL A 38 7.41 -8.23 -0.98
N ASP A 39 8.35 -7.66 -0.23
CA ASP A 39 8.19 -6.29 0.27
C ASP A 39 8.20 -5.26 -0.87
N ASP A 40 9.06 -5.44 -1.88
CA ASP A 40 9.07 -4.60 -3.09
C ASP A 40 7.73 -4.65 -3.85
N GLN A 41 7.16 -5.85 -3.96
CA GLN A 41 5.83 -6.04 -4.56
C GLN A 41 4.73 -5.33 -3.76
N LYS A 42 4.81 -5.36 -2.43
CA LYS A 42 3.85 -4.66 -1.56
C LYS A 42 3.95 -3.14 -1.73
N VAL A 43 5.16 -2.58 -1.79
CA VAL A 43 5.37 -1.15 -2.07
C VAL A 43 4.83 -0.77 -3.46
N ALA A 44 5.11 -1.60 -4.48
CA ALA A 44 4.60 -1.37 -5.82
C ALA A 44 3.06 -1.42 -5.89
N SER A 45 2.45 -2.40 -5.21
CA SER A 45 1.00 -2.56 -5.13
C SER A 45 0.32 -1.41 -4.39
N LEU A 46 0.92 -0.92 -3.28
CA LEU A 46 0.42 0.25 -2.57
C LEU A 46 0.45 1.49 -3.47
N ASN A 47 1.57 1.73 -4.16
CA ASN A 47 1.68 2.84 -5.10
C ASN A 47 0.66 2.77 -6.23
N GLU A 48 0.47 1.59 -6.84
CA GLU A 48 -0.54 1.39 -7.89
C GLU A 48 -1.94 1.70 -7.36
N THR A 49 -2.23 1.26 -6.14
CA THR A 49 -3.50 1.55 -5.45
C THR A 49 -3.72 3.05 -5.28
N LEU A 50 -2.71 3.79 -4.81
CA LEU A 50 -2.79 5.24 -4.61
C LEU A 50 -2.94 5.99 -5.94
N ILE A 51 -2.20 5.61 -6.97
CA ILE A 51 -2.30 6.20 -8.32
C ILE A 51 -3.69 5.96 -8.93
N ASN A 52 -4.20 4.73 -8.84
CA ASN A 52 -5.52 4.39 -9.35
C ASN A 52 -6.62 5.13 -8.60
N THR A 53 -6.49 5.25 -7.26
CA THR A 53 -7.42 6.01 -6.43
C THR A 53 -7.40 7.49 -6.80
N ARG A 54 -6.21 8.07 -7.01
CA ARG A 54 -6.06 9.45 -7.47
C ARG A 54 -6.73 9.68 -8.82
N ALA A 55 -6.48 8.82 -9.80
CA ALA A 55 -7.09 8.94 -11.12
C ALA A 55 -8.61 8.84 -11.06
N ALA A 56 -9.15 7.92 -10.25
CA ALA A 56 -10.58 7.78 -10.05
C ALA A 56 -11.19 9.00 -9.36
N PHE A 57 -10.51 9.52 -8.33
CA PHE A 57 -10.94 10.72 -7.61
C PHE A 57 -10.90 11.96 -8.50
N GLU A 58 -9.84 12.18 -9.27
CA GLU A 58 -9.73 13.31 -10.19
C GLU A 58 -10.84 13.27 -11.26
N ALA A 59 -11.18 12.08 -11.77
CA ALA A 59 -12.28 11.89 -12.70
C ALA A 59 -13.63 12.21 -12.04
N PHE A 60 -13.87 11.70 -10.83
CA PHE A 60 -15.07 12.00 -10.05
C PHE A 60 -15.21 13.50 -9.72
N TYR A 61 -14.12 14.13 -9.28
CA TYR A 61 -14.09 15.56 -8.98
C TYR A 61 -14.36 16.42 -10.23
N THR A 62 -13.82 16.02 -11.38
CA THR A 62 -14.03 16.70 -12.67
C THR A 62 -15.47 16.55 -13.16
N ASP A 63 -16.07 15.36 -13.04
CA ASP A 63 -17.46 15.10 -13.42
C ASP A 63 -18.44 15.95 -12.60
N ASN A 64 -18.11 16.17 -11.33
CA ASN A 64 -18.85 17.05 -10.43
C ASN A 64 -18.47 18.54 -10.56
N LEU A 65 -17.77 18.94 -11.63
CA LEU A 65 -17.38 20.33 -11.90
C LEU A 65 -16.56 20.99 -10.77
N GLY A 66 -15.83 20.19 -10.00
CA GLY A 66 -15.04 20.63 -8.85
C GLY A 66 -15.87 20.98 -7.62
N VAL A 67 -17.14 20.57 -7.56
CA VAL A 67 -18.02 20.77 -6.39
C VAL A 67 -18.50 19.41 -5.89
N LEU A 68 -17.89 18.93 -4.81
CA LEU A 68 -18.35 17.72 -4.13
C LEU A 68 -19.28 18.08 -2.98
N ALA A 69 -20.35 17.30 -2.81
CA ALA A 69 -21.16 17.37 -1.60
C ALA A 69 -20.43 16.62 -0.48
N GLU A 70 -20.48 17.15 0.74
CA GLU A 70 -19.89 16.47 1.89
C GLU A 70 -20.53 15.08 2.08
N PRO A 71 -19.72 14.01 2.23
CA PRO A 71 -20.20 12.66 2.42
C PRO A 71 -20.84 12.54 3.79
N VAL A 72 -21.78 11.61 3.92
CA VAL A 72 -22.57 11.45 5.15
C VAL A 72 -21.72 10.93 6.31
N ASP A 73 -20.69 10.15 6.01
CA ASP A 73 -19.79 9.47 6.95
C ASP A 73 -18.37 10.07 6.97
N GLY A 74 -18.09 11.11 6.17
CA GLY A 74 -16.76 11.70 6.06
C GLY A 74 -15.83 10.97 5.08
N ASP A 75 -16.31 9.96 4.36
CA ASP A 75 -15.54 9.18 3.39
C ASP A 75 -16.15 9.26 1.98
N TYR A 76 -15.35 9.69 1.00
CA TYR A 76 -15.80 9.74 -0.40
C TYR A 76 -15.67 8.39 -1.13
N PHE A 77 -15.00 7.37 -0.57
CA PHE A 77 -14.85 6.07 -1.26
C PHE A 77 -16.18 5.43 -1.68
N PRO A 78 -17.22 5.35 -0.83
CA PRO A 78 -18.52 4.82 -1.21
C PRO A 78 -19.13 5.58 -2.40
N ASP A 79 -19.03 6.92 -2.40
CA ASP A 79 -19.56 7.75 -3.49
C ASP A 79 -18.86 7.49 -4.82
N LEU A 80 -17.53 7.29 -4.81
CA LEU A 80 -16.78 6.94 -6.02
C LEU A 80 -17.17 5.56 -6.57
N VAL A 81 -17.46 4.61 -5.68
CA VAL A 81 -17.89 3.25 -6.07
C VAL A 81 -19.30 3.27 -6.64
N ASP A 82 -20.23 3.96 -5.97
CA ASP A 82 -21.62 4.08 -6.39
C ASP A 82 -21.77 4.85 -7.71
N ALA A 83 -20.93 5.87 -7.92
CA ALA A 83 -20.85 6.62 -9.18
C ALA A 83 -20.12 5.86 -10.30
N GLY A 84 -19.51 4.70 -10.00
CA GLY A 84 -18.87 3.82 -10.99
C GLY A 84 -17.46 4.25 -11.41
N PHE A 85 -16.83 5.19 -10.71
CA PHE A 85 -15.42 5.55 -10.92
C PHE A 85 -14.46 4.50 -10.36
N MET A 86 -14.92 3.71 -9.39
CA MET A 86 -14.20 2.55 -8.87
C MET A 86 -15.10 1.32 -8.76
N SER A 87 -14.48 0.14 -8.91
CA SER A 87 -15.21 -1.13 -8.76
C SER A 87 -15.40 -1.56 -7.31
N ARG A 88 -14.55 -1.06 -6.41
CA ARG A 88 -14.54 -1.33 -4.97
C ARG A 88 -13.60 -0.35 -4.26
N VAL A 89 -13.76 -0.22 -2.95
CA VAL A 89 -12.78 0.42 -2.06
C VAL A 89 -11.47 -0.40 -2.07
N PRO A 90 -10.30 0.25 -2.12
CA PRO A 90 -9.02 -0.41 -1.96
C PRO A 90 -8.95 -1.28 -0.72
N GLN A 91 -8.28 -2.43 -0.84
CA GLN A 91 -8.03 -3.33 0.29
C GLN A 91 -6.58 -3.78 0.25
N THR A 92 -5.82 -3.38 1.26
CA THR A 92 -4.46 -3.85 1.51
C THR A 92 -4.46 -4.52 2.88
N GLU A 93 -3.73 -5.61 3.02
CA GLU A 93 -3.68 -6.37 4.27
C GLU A 93 -3.25 -5.47 5.43
N GLY A 94 -4.11 -5.33 6.44
CA GLY A 94 -3.85 -4.52 7.64
C GLY A 94 -3.98 -3.01 7.43
N VAL A 95 -4.56 -2.56 6.32
CA VAL A 95 -4.81 -1.14 6.03
C VAL A 95 -6.27 -0.90 5.70
N GLU A 96 -6.90 0.01 6.45
CA GLU A 96 -8.22 0.56 6.14
C GLU A 96 -8.05 1.90 5.43
N TYR A 97 -8.90 2.18 4.43
CA TYR A 97 -8.76 3.35 3.55
C TYR A 97 -10.00 4.23 3.61
N GLU A 98 -9.78 5.53 3.74
CA GLU A 98 -10.80 6.58 3.68
C GLU A 98 -10.33 7.69 2.73
N ILE A 99 -11.24 8.37 2.03
CA ILE A 99 -10.95 9.64 1.36
C ILE A 99 -11.60 10.73 2.19
N ASN A 100 -10.79 11.60 2.78
CA ASN A 100 -11.28 12.70 3.58
C ASN A 100 -10.97 14.04 2.90
N LEU A 101 -11.84 15.02 3.17
CA LEU A 101 -11.57 16.42 2.92
C LEU A 101 -10.90 17.01 4.16
N ASP A 102 -9.81 17.74 3.97
CA ASP A 102 -9.34 18.68 4.98
C ASP A 102 -9.52 20.11 4.45
N ASP A 103 -10.38 20.84 5.16
CA ASP A 103 -10.65 22.27 5.02
C ASP A 103 -10.15 23.00 6.27
N SER A 104 -8.93 22.64 6.70
CA SER A 104 -8.23 23.24 7.83
C SER A 104 -8.03 24.73 7.58
N THR A 105 -8.59 25.58 8.45
CA THR A 105 -8.38 27.05 8.43
C THR A 105 -6.92 27.51 8.53
N THR A 106 -6.01 26.58 8.84
CA THR A 106 -4.57 26.80 8.96
C THR A 106 -3.85 26.76 7.61
N ASN A 107 -4.41 26.01 6.66
CA ASN A 107 -4.00 26.00 5.27
C ASN A 107 -5.05 26.81 4.51
N SER A 108 -4.68 27.87 3.79
CA SER A 108 -5.67 28.72 3.10
C SER A 108 -6.25 28.04 1.83
N GLY A 109 -6.48 26.72 1.89
CA GLY A 109 -6.69 25.85 0.75
C GLY A 109 -7.38 24.54 1.13
N THR A 110 -8.10 23.99 0.16
CA THR A 110 -8.83 22.72 0.25
C THR A 110 -7.91 21.58 -0.22
N ALA A 111 -7.82 20.48 0.55
CA ALA A 111 -7.17 19.26 0.08
C ALA A 111 -8.02 18.01 0.30
N PHE A 112 -7.94 17.10 -0.66
CA PHE A 112 -8.46 15.74 -0.55
C PHE A 112 -7.29 14.78 -0.49
N PHE A 113 -7.37 13.84 0.44
CA PHE A 113 -6.33 12.84 0.66
C PHE A 113 -6.95 11.47 0.91
N VAL A 114 -6.18 10.44 0.57
CA VAL A 114 -6.45 9.07 1.04
C VAL A 114 -5.79 8.93 2.39
N LYS A 115 -6.58 8.68 3.43
CA LYS A 115 -6.11 8.23 4.74
C LYS A 115 -6.04 6.72 4.74
N GLY A 116 -4.92 6.16 5.16
CA GLY A 116 -4.76 4.74 5.41
C GLY A 116 -4.40 4.48 6.87
N THR A 117 -5.16 3.64 7.57
CA THR A 117 -4.91 3.30 8.99
C THR A 117 -4.25 1.94 9.11
N PHE A 118 -3.18 1.84 9.90
CA PHE A 118 -2.40 0.63 10.16
C PHE A 118 -2.07 0.47 11.65
N ALA A 119 -1.48 -0.66 12.03
CA ALA A 119 -1.10 -0.90 13.41
C ALA A 119 0.00 0.08 13.88
N PRO A 120 -0.18 0.82 14.99
CA PRO A 120 0.84 1.74 15.49
C PRO A 120 2.20 1.09 15.67
N ASN A 121 3.25 1.78 15.23
CA ASN A 121 4.65 1.34 15.27
C ASN A 121 4.93 0.03 14.50
N ASP A 122 4.11 -0.32 13.49
CA ASP A 122 4.42 -1.44 12.60
C ASP A 122 5.62 -1.10 11.72
N ALA A 123 6.78 -1.62 12.11
CA ALA A 123 8.04 -1.38 11.41
C ALA A 123 8.03 -1.83 9.93
N GLN A 124 7.23 -2.83 9.56
CA GLN A 124 7.14 -3.25 8.16
C GLN A 124 6.31 -2.28 7.33
N VAL A 125 5.23 -1.75 7.89
CA VAL A 125 4.40 -0.76 7.19
C VAL A 125 5.17 0.57 7.08
N ILE A 126 5.84 0.99 8.14
CA ILE A 126 6.66 2.21 8.15
C ILE A 126 7.79 2.09 7.11
N ASP A 127 8.54 0.99 7.08
CA ASP A 127 9.58 0.76 6.05
C ASP A 127 8.99 0.86 4.63
N ARG A 128 7.83 0.24 4.39
CA ARG A 128 7.16 0.31 3.08
C ARG A 128 6.72 1.72 2.73
N LEU A 129 6.24 2.51 3.70
CA LEU A 129 5.82 3.90 3.51
C LEU A 129 7.03 4.80 3.22
N THR A 130 8.12 4.68 3.99
CA THR A 130 9.38 5.40 3.72
C THR A 130 9.92 5.09 2.34
N ARG A 131 9.96 3.81 1.95
CA ARG A 131 10.43 3.41 0.61
C ARG A 131 9.52 3.87 -0.51
N LEU A 132 8.22 4.02 -0.22
CA LEU A 132 7.26 4.55 -1.17
C LEU A 132 7.44 6.07 -1.33
N ASP A 133 7.62 6.79 -0.22
CA ASP A 133 7.88 8.22 -0.17
C ASP A 133 9.12 8.60 -1.00
N GLU A 134 10.25 7.93 -0.71
CA GLU A 134 11.50 8.07 -1.47
C GLU A 134 11.32 7.81 -2.97
N ARG A 135 10.35 6.97 -3.35
CA ARG A 135 10.05 6.68 -4.76
C ARG A 135 9.19 7.75 -5.40
N ILE A 136 8.32 8.41 -4.64
CA ILE A 136 7.35 9.38 -5.13
C ILE A 136 7.99 10.75 -5.29
N ASP A 137 8.70 11.25 -4.28
CA ASP A 137 9.26 12.61 -4.30
C ASP A 137 10.76 12.69 -3.99
N GLY A 138 11.38 11.58 -3.58
CA GLY A 138 12.82 11.51 -3.37
C GLY A 138 13.30 12.03 -2.02
N ASP A 139 12.38 12.32 -1.09
CA ASP A 139 12.70 12.57 0.32
C ASP A 139 12.32 11.35 1.19
N SER A 140 12.73 11.35 2.46
CA SER A 140 12.55 10.23 3.40
C SER A 140 11.92 10.67 4.71
N GLY A 141 10.99 11.62 4.65
CA GLY A 141 10.48 12.36 5.80
C GLY A 141 9.02 12.07 6.09
N GLU A 142 8.68 11.74 7.35
CA GLU A 142 7.31 11.42 7.74
C GLU A 142 6.30 12.58 7.57
N SER A 143 6.80 13.81 7.39
CA SER A 143 6.00 15.05 7.46
C SER A 143 6.19 16.01 6.30
N ALA A 144 6.66 15.53 5.16
CA ALA A 144 6.85 16.36 3.97
C ALA A 144 6.27 15.67 2.75
N GLY A 145 5.89 16.46 1.75
CA GLY A 145 5.58 15.91 0.43
C GLY A 145 4.15 15.39 0.27
N ILE A 146 3.99 14.53 -0.74
CA ILE A 146 2.68 14.03 -1.22
C ILE A 146 2.19 12.86 -0.36
N LEU A 147 3.13 12.11 0.23
CA LEU A 147 2.86 11.01 1.15
C LEU A 147 3.40 11.38 2.53
N GLN A 148 2.56 11.29 3.55
CA GLN A 148 2.95 11.57 4.94
C GLN A 148 2.46 10.44 5.84
N TRP A 149 3.09 10.21 6.98
CA TRP A 149 2.66 9.18 7.92
C TRP A 149 2.99 9.52 9.37
N ASP A 150 2.24 8.94 10.30
CA ASP A 150 2.54 8.97 11.73
C ASP A 150 2.60 7.55 12.27
N ALA A 151 3.81 7.13 12.62
CA ALA A 151 4.08 5.83 13.22
C ALA A 151 3.38 5.65 14.58
N THR A 152 3.15 6.73 15.33
CA THR A 152 2.65 6.70 16.71
C THR A 152 1.17 6.37 16.76
N THR A 153 0.41 6.96 15.86
CA THR A 153 -1.05 6.82 15.74
C THR A 153 -1.43 5.73 14.74
N GLY A 154 -0.54 5.39 13.81
CA GLY A 154 -0.74 4.33 12.83
C GLY A 154 -1.59 4.79 11.66
N TYR A 155 -1.21 5.89 11.02
CA TYR A 155 -1.85 6.31 9.79
C TYR A 155 -0.86 6.82 8.75
N PHE A 156 -1.28 6.87 7.50
CA PHE A 156 -0.65 7.65 6.45
C PHE A 156 -1.69 8.46 5.67
N ALA A 157 -1.26 9.53 5.02
CA ALA A 157 -2.06 10.34 4.13
C ALA A 157 -1.36 10.50 2.79
N TYR A 158 -2.11 10.32 1.70
CA TYR A 158 -1.64 10.56 0.34
C TYR A 158 -2.51 11.62 -0.34
N LEU A 159 -1.88 12.72 -0.78
CA LEU A 159 -2.59 13.82 -1.43
C LEU A 159 -3.14 13.40 -2.80
N LEU A 160 -4.46 13.51 -2.96
CA LEU A 160 -5.14 13.32 -4.24
C LEU A 160 -5.23 14.61 -5.02
N TYR A 161 -5.70 15.66 -4.35
CA TYR A 161 -5.92 16.99 -4.93
C TYR A 161 -5.74 18.04 -3.84
N GLY A 162 -5.15 19.18 -4.18
CA GLY A 162 -5.02 20.30 -3.25
C GLY A 162 -4.80 21.63 -3.97
N THR A 163 -5.43 22.69 -3.49
CA THR A 163 -5.23 24.06 -3.99
C THR A 163 -4.88 24.98 -2.84
N GLY A 164 -3.74 25.70 -2.92
CA GLY A 164 -3.32 26.61 -1.84
C GLY A 164 -2.83 25.90 -0.58
N VAL A 165 -2.39 24.65 -0.74
CA VAL A 165 -1.98 23.73 0.32
C VAL A 165 -0.46 23.77 0.49
N ASP A 166 0.02 23.98 1.71
CA ASP A 166 1.44 23.78 2.03
C ASP A 166 1.69 22.32 2.45
N LEU A 167 2.38 21.57 1.57
CA LEU A 167 2.71 20.17 1.74
C LEU A 167 3.88 19.93 2.71
N ASN A 168 4.52 20.99 3.20
CA ASN A 168 5.65 20.89 4.13
C ASN A 168 5.27 21.24 5.57
N THR A 169 3.98 21.49 5.81
CA THR A 169 3.48 21.78 7.15
C THR A 169 2.75 20.57 7.70
N SER A 170 2.98 20.29 8.98
CA SER A 170 2.21 19.31 9.76
C SER A 170 0.74 19.72 9.95
N ALA A 171 0.24 20.69 9.20
CA ALA A 171 -1.10 21.22 9.38
C ALA A 171 -2.16 20.21 8.96
N TRP A 172 -1.88 19.37 7.96
CA TRP A 172 -2.74 18.23 7.62
C TRP A 172 -2.70 17.17 8.71
N HIS A 173 -1.54 16.92 9.38
CA HIS A 173 -1.40 16.00 10.53
C HIS A 173 -2.37 16.29 11.69
N SER A 174 -2.81 17.53 11.88
CA SER A 174 -3.65 17.88 13.03
C SER A 174 -5.09 17.37 12.95
N ASN A 175 -5.54 16.98 11.75
CA ASN A 175 -6.82 16.30 11.51
C ASN A 175 -6.63 14.80 11.23
N ILE A 176 -5.41 14.26 11.44
CA ILE A 176 -5.10 12.84 11.24
C ILE A 176 -4.96 12.11 12.58
#